data_AF-A0A969NEG1-F1
#
_entry.id   AF-A0A969NEG1-F1
#
_cell.length_a   1.000
_cell.length_b   1.000
_cell.length_c   1.000
_cell.angle_alpha   90.00
_cell.angle_beta   90.00
_cell.angle_gamma   90.00
#
_symmetry.space_group_name_H-M   'P 1'
#
loop_
_entity.id
_entity.type
_entity.pdbx_description
1 polymer ?
#
loop_
_entity_poly.entity_id
_entity_poly.type
_entity_poly.pdbx_seq_one_letter_code
_entity_poly.pdbx_strand_id
1 'polypeptide(L)'
;MNGDFIQRIIKKLKSIKLNQNLLVFGFSLLISSFFWFLNALNKEYYADITVPVTYTNLPENKLVAGPLANQLNVKISAFGHEVMNYKTSSISSAEIDLSIHSLHSIPGEKSKRYYILTSTIKEEVANVLGPDVEIKKIEPDSLIFKLEDVVSKKVPVFSNLQITFKNNT
;
A
#
# COMPACT_ATOMS: atom_id res chain seq x y z
N MET A 1 -40.53 12.32 3.59
CA MET A 1 -41.18 11.97 2.30
C MET A 1 -40.96 10.50 1.88
N ASN A 2 -40.39 9.62 2.74
CA ASN A 2 -39.94 8.28 2.30
C ASN A 2 -40.83 7.12 2.79
N GLY A 3 -41.67 7.33 3.81
CA GLY A 3 -42.50 6.26 4.40
C GLY A 3 -43.67 5.84 3.52
N ASP A 4 -44.25 6.77 2.75
CA ASP A 4 -45.44 6.52 1.94
C ASP A 4 -45.15 5.64 0.71
N PHE A 5 -43.91 5.70 0.21
CA PHE A 5 -43.44 4.86 -0.89
C PHE A 5 -43.30 3.40 -0.46
N ILE A 6 -42.73 3.17 0.73
CA ILE A 6 -42.58 1.84 1.32
C ILE A 6 -43.97 1.23 1.63
N GLN A 7 -44.89 2.03 2.17
CA GLN A 7 -46.28 1.60 2.44
C GLN A 7 -47.01 1.18 1.15
N ARG A 8 -46.84 1.92 0.04
CA ARG A 8 -47.42 1.53 -1.26
C ARG A 8 -46.83 0.24 -1.81
N ILE A 9 -45.53 0.00 -1.63
CA ILE A 9 -44.86 -1.24 -2.06
C ILE A 9 -45.38 -2.43 -1.25
N ILE A 10 -45.45 -2.31 0.08
CA ILE A 10 -45.93 -3.38 0.96
C ILE A 10 -47.40 -3.72 0.68
N LYS A 11 -48.25 -2.70 0.46
CA LYS A 11 -49.67 -2.91 0.14
C LYS A 11 -49.87 -3.60 -1.22
N LYS A 12 -49.03 -3.28 -2.22
CA LYS A 12 -48.99 -3.99 -3.51
C LYS A 12 -48.51 -5.44 -3.35
N LEU A 13 -47.46 -5.69 -2.57
CA LEU A 13 -46.96 -7.05 -2.29
C LEU A 13 -48.04 -7.92 -1.62
N LYS A 14 -48.81 -7.36 -0.69
CA LYS A 14 -49.87 -8.08 0.04
C LYS A 14 -51.09 -8.43 -0.81
N SER A 15 -51.34 -7.72 -1.93
CA SER A 15 -52.48 -8.01 -2.82
C SER A 15 -52.16 -9.04 -3.92
N ILE A 16 -50.92 -9.54 -3.98
CA ILE A 16 -50.54 -10.59 -4.93
C ILE A 16 -51.06 -11.91 -4.40
N LYS A 17 -52.00 -12.54 -5.11
CA LYS A 17 -52.43 -13.91 -4.81
C LYS A 17 -51.25 -14.84 -5.05
N LEU A 18 -50.68 -15.37 -3.97
CA LEU A 18 -49.59 -16.34 -4.01
C LEU A 18 -50.13 -17.68 -4.51
N ASN A 19 -50.02 -17.91 -5.81
CA ASN A 19 -50.26 -19.22 -6.40
C ASN A 19 -49.00 -20.09 -6.26
N GLN A 20 -49.17 -21.41 -6.20
CA GLN A 20 -48.07 -22.38 -6.05
C GLN A 20 -46.98 -22.19 -7.13
N ASN A 21 -47.35 -21.88 -8.37
CA ASN A 21 -46.41 -21.62 -9.46
C ASN A 21 -45.58 -20.34 -9.24
N LEU A 22 -46.17 -19.30 -8.63
CA LEU A 22 -45.46 -18.04 -8.34
C LEU A 22 -44.46 -18.22 -7.20
N LEU A 23 -44.78 -19.06 -6.22
CA LEU A 23 -43.86 -19.46 -5.14
C LEU A 23 -42.67 -20.25 -5.69
N VAL A 24 -42.92 -21.23 -6.57
CA VAL A 24 -41.85 -22.01 -7.22
C VAL A 24 -40.95 -21.10 -8.07
N PHE A 25 -41.53 -20.16 -8.83
CA PHE A 25 -40.78 -19.18 -9.60
C PHE A 25 -39.97 -18.22 -8.70
N GLY A 26 -40.57 -17.69 -7.64
CA GLY A 26 -39.87 -16.81 -6.70
C GLY A 26 -38.72 -17.52 -5.98
N PHE A 27 -38.92 -18.78 -5.60
CA PHE A 27 -37.91 -19.61 -4.98
C PHE A 27 -36.74 -19.91 -5.93
N SER A 28 -37.03 -20.29 -7.18
CA SER A 28 -35.98 -20.52 -8.18
C SER A 28 -35.21 -19.24 -8.54
N LEU A 29 -35.90 -18.10 -8.61
CA LEU A 29 -35.28 -16.80 -8.84
C LEU A 29 -34.38 -16.39 -7.66
N LEU A 30 -34.81 -16.64 -6.43
CA LEU A 30 -33.98 -16.42 -5.23
C LEU A 30 -32.69 -17.25 -5.27
N ILE A 31 -32.80 -18.54 -5.55
CA ILE A 31 -31.64 -19.44 -5.65
C ILE A 31 -30.72 -18.99 -6.80
N SER A 32 -31.27 -18.71 -7.98
CA SER A 32 -30.51 -18.26 -9.13
C SER A 32 -29.79 -16.94 -8.84
N SER A 33 -30.47 -15.98 -8.21
CA SER A 33 -29.87 -14.71 -7.80
C SER A 33 -28.78 -14.91 -6.75
N PHE A 34 -28.96 -15.85 -5.81
CA PHE A 34 -27.97 -16.14 -4.78
C PHE A 34 -26.70 -16.77 -5.37
N PHE A 35 -26.84 -17.76 -6.26
CA PHE A 35 -25.71 -18.33 -6.99
C PHE A 35 -25.03 -17.31 -7.91
N TRP A 36 -25.80 -16.46 -8.59
CA TRP A 36 -25.25 -15.38 -9.41
C TRP A 36 -24.48 -14.37 -8.56
N PHE A 37 -24.98 -14.02 -7.38
CA PHE A 37 -24.32 -13.12 -6.44
C PHE A 37 -23.02 -13.72 -5.90
N LEU A 38 -23.01 -14.99 -5.47
CA LEU A 38 -21.81 -15.72 -5.08
C LEU A 38 -20.77 -15.75 -6.22
N ASN A 39 -21.21 -16.03 -7.44
CA ASN A 39 -20.34 -16.04 -8.62
C ASN A 39 -19.80 -14.63 -8.95
N ALA A 40 -20.59 -13.58 -8.72
CA ALA A 40 -20.14 -12.20 -8.90
C ALA A 40 -19.10 -11.77 -7.85
N LEU A 41 -19.22 -12.30 -6.62
CA LEU A 41 -18.29 -12.03 -5.53
C LEU A 41 -16.97 -12.79 -5.65
N ASN A 42 -17.02 -14.00 -6.22
CA ASN A 42 -15.84 -14.83 -6.47
C ASN A 42 -15.00 -14.38 -7.69
N LYS A 43 -15.32 -13.24 -8.29
CA LYS A 43 -14.49 -12.66 -9.34
C LYS A 43 -13.36 -11.86 -8.72
N GLU A 44 -12.18 -12.04 -9.29
CA GLU A 44 -11.05 -11.15 -9.02
C GLU A 44 -11.29 -9.79 -9.68
N TYR A 45 -10.95 -8.73 -8.95
CA TYR A 45 -11.01 -7.36 -9.42
C TYR A 45 -9.61 -6.76 -9.43
N TYR A 46 -9.35 -5.94 -10.44
CA TYR A 46 -8.13 -5.16 -10.51
C TYR A 46 -8.31 -3.85 -9.76
N ALA A 47 -7.35 -3.53 -8.89
CA ALA A 47 -7.33 -2.27 -8.15
C ALA A 47 -5.92 -1.68 -8.14
N ASP A 48 -5.85 -0.35 -8.21
CA ASP A 48 -4.64 0.42 -7.97
C ASP A 48 -4.65 0.85 -6.49
N ILE A 49 -3.61 0.44 -5.75
CA ILE A 49 -3.46 0.72 -4.33
C ILE A 49 -2.12 1.42 -4.07
N THR A 50 -2.10 2.31 -3.08
CA THR A 50 -0.88 2.99 -2.66
C THR A 50 -0.33 2.30 -1.42
N VAL A 51 0.84 1.69 -1.55
CA VAL A 51 1.53 1.01 -0.44
C VAL A 51 2.60 1.96 0.12
N PRO A 52 2.54 2.33 1.41
CA PRO A 52 3.61 3.10 2.04
C PRO A 52 4.86 2.24 2.20
N VAL A 53 6.02 2.84 2.00
CA VAL A 53 7.31 2.15 2.01
C VAL A 53 8.24 2.79 3.03
N THR A 54 8.87 1.94 3.85
CA THR A 54 9.86 2.33 4.84
C THR A 54 11.17 1.63 4.55
N TYR A 55 12.26 2.38 4.59
CA TYR A 55 13.59 1.89 4.24
C TYR A 55 14.39 1.63 5.51
N THR A 56 14.84 0.40 5.71
CA THR A 56 15.62 -0.03 6.88
C THR A 56 17.04 -0.43 6.45
N ASN A 57 17.99 -0.37 7.39
CA ASN A 57 19.40 -0.76 7.21
C ASN A 57 20.08 -0.15 5.98
N LEU A 58 20.43 1.14 6.06
CA LEU A 58 21.31 1.78 5.08
C LEU A 58 22.75 1.25 5.26
N PRO A 59 23.45 0.82 4.19
CA PRO A 59 24.81 0.30 4.31
C PRO A 59 25.75 1.35 4.93
N GLU A 60 26.60 0.91 5.88
CA GLU A 60 27.35 1.70 6.90
C GLU A 60 28.18 2.92 6.44
N ASN A 61 28.27 3.23 5.15
CA ASN A 61 29.06 4.36 4.64
C ASN A 61 28.29 5.27 3.67
N LYS A 62 26.96 5.19 3.61
CA LYS A 62 26.16 5.99 2.70
C LYS A 62 24.97 6.65 3.39
N LEU A 63 24.82 7.96 3.19
CA LEU A 63 23.62 8.71 3.58
C LEU A 63 22.74 8.95 2.37
N VAL A 64 21.42 8.87 2.54
CA VAL A 64 20.48 9.23 1.49
C VAL A 64 20.41 10.75 1.38
N ALA A 65 20.89 11.28 0.27
CA ALA A 65 20.92 12.71 -0.04
C ALA A 65 19.89 13.02 -1.14
N GLY A 66 18.61 12.95 -0.80
CA GLY A 66 17.52 13.29 -1.73
C GLY A 66 16.13 12.85 -1.26
N PRO A 67 15.07 13.19 -2.02
CA PRO A 67 13.72 12.70 -1.75
C PRO A 67 13.62 11.20 -2.06
N LEU A 68 13.13 10.40 -1.10
CA LEU A 68 12.78 9.00 -1.32
C LEU A 68 11.29 8.88 -1.63
N ALA A 69 10.93 7.84 -2.39
CA ALA A 69 9.53 7.52 -2.63
C ALA A 69 8.95 6.82 -1.39
N ASN A 70 8.22 7.55 -0.56
CA ASN A 70 7.58 6.97 0.63
C ASN A 70 6.33 6.15 0.28
N GLN A 71 5.94 6.10 -0.99
CA GLN A 71 4.73 5.45 -1.49
C GLN A 71 5.01 4.81 -2.85
N LEU A 72 4.55 3.57 -3.02
CA LEU A 72 4.55 2.84 -4.27
C LEU A 72 3.12 2.66 -4.77
N ASN A 73 2.89 2.84 -6.06
CA ASN A 73 1.60 2.52 -6.67
C ASN A 73 1.64 1.08 -7.16
N VAL A 74 0.79 0.23 -6.61
CA VAL A 74 0.79 -1.20 -6.91
C VAL A 74 -0.56 -1.57 -7.52
N LYS A 75 -0.53 -2.17 -8.70
CA LYS A 75 -1.71 -2.75 -9.34
C LYS A 75 -1.84 -4.21 -8.90
N ILE A 76 -2.92 -4.50 -8.19
CA ILE A 76 -3.22 -5.82 -7.64
C ILE A 76 -4.43 -6.46 -8.30
N SER A 77 -4.47 -7.80 -8.31
CA SER A 77 -5.66 -8.63 -8.55
C SER A 77 -6.04 -9.27 -7.22
N ALA A 78 -7.23 -9.00 -6.71
CA ALA A 78 -7.72 -9.58 -5.47
C ALA A 78 -9.23 -9.77 -5.51
N PHE A 79 -9.76 -10.60 -4.61
CA PHE A 79 -11.21 -10.74 -4.43
C PHE A 79 -11.84 -9.42 -4.01
N GLY A 80 -13.08 -9.16 -4.43
CA GLY A 80 -13.75 -7.87 -4.20
C GLY A 80 -13.88 -7.46 -2.72
N HIS A 81 -13.93 -8.42 -1.80
CA HIS A 81 -13.95 -8.14 -0.35
C HIS A 81 -12.61 -7.59 0.15
N GLU A 82 -11.49 -8.11 -0.37
CA GLU A 82 -10.14 -7.70 -0.01
C GLU A 82 -9.82 -6.30 -0.54
N VAL A 83 -10.22 -6.03 -1.80
CA VAL A 83 -10.14 -4.69 -2.40
C VAL A 83 -10.89 -3.64 -1.56
N MET A 84 -12.03 -4.01 -0.98
CA MET A 84 -12.80 -3.11 -0.13
C MET A 84 -12.14 -2.87 1.24
N ASN A 85 -11.49 -3.89 1.79
CA ASN A 85 -10.67 -3.75 3.00
C ASN A 85 -9.52 -2.76 2.79
N TYR A 86 -8.78 -2.83 1.67
CA TYR A 86 -7.68 -1.90 1.41
C TYR A 86 -8.11 -0.44 1.22
N LYS A 87 -9.36 -0.20 0.80
CA LYS A 87 -9.90 1.16 0.69
C LYS A 87 -10.36 1.74 2.04
N THR A 88 -10.66 0.88 3.01
CA THR A 88 -11.26 1.29 4.29
C THR A 88 -10.25 1.24 5.45
N SER A 89 -9.31 0.30 5.41
CA SER A 89 -8.26 0.11 6.40
C SER A 89 -6.93 0.70 5.92
N SER A 90 -6.16 1.27 6.84
CA SER A 90 -4.79 1.69 6.55
C SER A 90 -3.90 0.49 6.26
N ILE A 91 -3.27 0.48 5.09
CA ILE A 91 -2.30 -0.54 4.68
C ILE A 91 -1.02 -0.39 5.51
N SER A 92 -0.49 -1.50 6.02
CA SER A 92 0.79 -1.55 6.72
C SER A 92 1.95 -1.11 5.80
N SER A 93 3.01 -0.54 6.37
CA SER A 93 4.17 -0.13 5.57
C SER A 93 5.02 -1.33 5.16
N ALA A 94 5.45 -1.37 3.91
CA ALA A 94 6.42 -2.35 3.43
C ALA A 94 7.83 -1.93 3.85
N GLU A 95 8.45 -2.75 4.70
CA GLU A 95 9.85 -2.59 5.11
C GLU A 95 10.75 -3.16 4.03
N ILE A 96 11.56 -2.28 3.43
CA ILE A 96 12.57 -2.65 2.44
C ILE A 96 13.94 -2.52 3.08
N ASP A 97 14.66 -3.64 3.16
CA ASP A 97 16.04 -3.66 3.65
C ASP A 97 17.03 -3.30 2.53
N LEU A 98 17.69 -2.14 2.63
CA LEU A 98 18.65 -1.66 1.63
C LEU A 98 20.04 -2.30 1.73
N SER A 99 20.33 -3.04 2.79
CA SER A 99 21.63 -3.72 2.98
C SER A 99 21.72 -5.00 2.15
N ILE A 100 20.58 -5.64 1.89
CA ILE A 100 20.47 -6.92 1.19
C ILE A 100 20.37 -6.71 -0.33
N HIS A 101 19.78 -5.59 -0.75
CA HIS A 101 19.52 -5.30 -2.14
C HIS A 101 20.74 -4.71 -2.86
N SER A 102 21.15 -5.34 -3.98
CA SER A 102 22.29 -4.87 -4.78
C SER A 102 22.04 -3.48 -5.33
N LEU A 103 22.67 -2.48 -4.70
CA LEU A 103 22.67 -1.10 -5.19
C LEU A 103 23.49 -1.03 -6.48
N HIS A 104 22.79 -0.95 -7.61
CA HIS A 104 23.44 -0.79 -8.92
C HIS A 104 23.78 0.68 -9.14
N SER A 105 25.06 0.99 -9.41
CA SER A 105 25.47 2.36 -9.75
C SER A 105 25.12 2.66 -11.20
N ILE A 106 24.49 3.81 -11.45
CA ILE A 106 24.19 4.26 -12.81
C ILE A 106 25.51 4.69 -13.49
N PRO A 107 25.98 4.01 -14.55
CA PRO A 107 27.22 4.37 -15.21
C PRO A 107 27.09 5.73 -15.92
N GLY A 108 28.06 6.62 -15.73
CA GLY A 108 28.16 7.87 -16.49
C GLY A 108 27.78 9.16 -15.77
N GLU A 109 27.48 9.13 -14.47
CA GLU A 109 27.24 10.34 -13.69
C GLU A 109 28.26 10.59 -12.57
N LYS A 110 28.65 11.86 -12.41
CA LYS A 110 29.51 12.34 -11.33
C LYS A 110 28.84 12.26 -9.95
N SER A 111 27.52 12.11 -9.92
CA SER A 111 26.74 11.96 -8.69
C SER A 111 26.46 10.47 -8.47
N LYS A 112 26.75 9.97 -7.26
CA LYS A 112 26.57 8.56 -6.87
C LYS A 112 25.09 8.22 -6.75
N ARG A 113 24.41 8.08 -7.89
CA ARG A 113 23.03 7.57 -7.96
C ARG A 113 23.04 6.06 -8.04
N TYR A 114 22.23 5.45 -7.20
CA TYR A 114 21.97 4.02 -7.18
C TYR A 114 20.51 3.76 -7.45
N TYR A 115 20.19 2.57 -7.94
CA TYR A 115 18.81 2.14 -8.07
C TYR A 115 18.63 0.71 -7.56
N ILE A 116 17.43 0.42 -7.08
CA ILE A 116 16.96 -0.94 -6.86
C ILE A 116 15.76 -1.18 -7.78
N LEU A 117 15.65 -2.40 -8.31
CA LEU A 117 14.47 -2.80 -9.07
C LEU A 117 13.34 -3.10 -8.09
N THR A 118 12.14 -2.64 -8.41
CA THR A 118 10.92 -2.98 -7.67
C THR A 118 10.58 -4.47 -7.77
N SER A 119 11.16 -5.18 -8.73
CA SER A 119 11.04 -6.64 -8.84
C SER A 119 11.69 -7.39 -7.68
N THR A 120 12.78 -6.87 -7.10
CA THR A 120 13.50 -7.56 -6.02
C THR A 120 12.74 -7.45 -4.70
N ILE A 121 12.07 -6.31 -4.48
CA ILE A 121 11.23 -6.05 -3.31
C ILE A 121 9.78 -6.53 -3.50
N LYS A 122 9.45 -7.16 -4.63
CA LYS A 122 8.09 -7.61 -4.94
C LYS A 122 7.54 -8.56 -3.89
N GLU A 123 8.39 -9.46 -3.38
CA GLU A 123 8.01 -10.42 -2.34
C GLU A 123 7.73 -9.74 -1.00
N GLU A 124 8.54 -8.76 -0.61
CA GLU A 124 8.33 -7.97 0.61
C GLU A 124 6.99 -7.23 0.55
N VAL A 125 6.68 -6.62 -0.59
CA VAL A 125 5.40 -5.95 -0.83
C VAL A 125 4.23 -6.95 -0.83
N ALA A 126 4.41 -8.14 -1.41
CA ALA A 126 3.39 -9.19 -1.42
C ALA A 126 3.07 -9.70 -0.01
N ASN A 127 4.10 -9.86 0.84
CA ASN A 127 3.94 -10.30 2.23
C ASN A 127 3.08 -9.33 3.06
N VAL A 128 3.18 -8.03 2.79
CA VAL A 128 2.38 -7.01 3.48
C VAL A 128 0.93 -6.99 2.99
N LEU A 129 0.73 -7.27 1.70
CA LEU A 129 -0.61 -7.32 1.10
C LEU A 129 -1.35 -8.58 1.55
N GLY A 130 -0.66 -9.72 1.69
CA GLY A 130 -1.25 -10.98 2.11
C GLY A 130 -1.37 -11.99 0.97
N PRO A 131 -1.69 -13.25 1.29
CA PRO A 131 -1.58 -14.38 0.36
C PRO A 131 -2.62 -14.37 -0.78
N ASP A 132 -3.78 -13.74 -0.56
CA ASP A 132 -4.90 -13.72 -1.52
C ASP A 132 -4.82 -12.55 -2.52
N VAL A 133 -3.68 -11.83 -2.54
CA VAL A 133 -3.44 -10.68 -3.41
C VAL A 133 -2.33 -11.00 -4.41
N GLU A 134 -2.67 -10.92 -5.70
CA GLU A 134 -1.69 -11.07 -6.77
C GLU A 134 -1.20 -9.71 -7.27
N ILE A 135 0.10 -9.43 -7.12
CA ILE A 135 0.71 -8.22 -7.67
C ILE A 135 0.91 -8.36 -9.18
N LYS A 136 0.17 -7.56 -9.95
CA LYS A 136 0.27 -7.51 -11.42
C LYS A 136 1.34 -6.53 -11.89
N LYS A 137 1.44 -5.36 -11.25
CA LYS A 137 2.43 -4.34 -11.60
C LYS A 137 2.78 -3.48 -10.41
N ILE A 138 4.03 -3.03 -10.33
CA ILE A 138 4.49 -2.04 -9.35
C ILE A 138 5.03 -0.85 -10.13
N GLU A 139 4.59 0.36 -9.79
CA GLU A 139 5.08 1.60 -10.38
C GLU A 139 5.70 2.48 -9.28
N PRO A 140 6.92 3.03 -9.50
CA PRO A 140 7.79 2.87 -10.68
C PRO A 140 8.54 1.52 -10.72
N ASP A 141 9.08 1.14 -11.89
CA ASP A 141 9.87 -0.10 -12.11
C ASP A 141 11.28 -0.06 -11.47
N SER A 142 11.72 1.12 -11.03
CA SER A 142 13.00 1.29 -10.32
C SER A 142 12.90 2.43 -9.33
N LEU A 143 13.39 2.19 -8.11
CA LEU A 143 13.54 3.19 -7.09
C LEU A 143 14.96 3.75 -7.16
N ILE A 144 15.07 5.06 -7.40
CA ILE A 144 16.35 5.75 -7.57
C ILE A 144 16.70 6.44 -6.25
N PHE A 145 17.89 6.14 -5.74
CA PHE A 145 18.46 6.75 -4.56
C PHE A 145 19.67 7.58 -4.94
N LYS A 146 19.73 8.79 -4.38
CA LYS A 146 20.96 9.60 -4.41
C LYS A 146 21.67 9.35 -3.09
N LEU A 147 22.81 8.66 -3.13
CA LEU A 147 23.58 8.33 -1.94
C LEU A 147 24.88 9.13 -1.95
N GLU A 148 25.18 9.79 -0.84
CA GLU A 148 26.43 10.50 -0.62
C GLU A 148 27.32 9.68 0.33
N ASP A 149 28.64 9.73 0.12
CA ASP A 149 29.56 9.08 1.06
C ASP A 149 29.54 9.84 2.38
N VAL A 150 29.51 9.10 3.48
CA VAL A 150 29.67 9.70 4.81
C VAL A 150 31.14 10.05 5.02
N VAL A 151 31.50 11.29 4.68
CA VAL A 151 32.85 11.80 4.99
C VAL A 151 32.86 12.22 6.47
N SER A 152 33.30 11.32 7.34
CA SER A 152 33.55 11.64 8.75
C SER A 152 34.75 12.58 8.85
N LYS A 153 34.50 13.88 9.07
CA LYS A 153 35.55 14.87 9.33
C LYS A 153 35.64 15.15 10.83
N LYS A 154 36.74 14.70 11.45
CA LYS A 154 37.06 15.03 12.85
C LYS A 154 37.36 16.53 12.95
N VAL A 155 36.39 17.32 13.41
CA VAL A 155 36.56 18.76 13.64
C VAL A 155 37.19 18.97 15.02
N PRO A 156 38.29 19.73 15.14
CA PRO A 156 38.82 20.13 16.43
C PRO A 156 37.86 21.13 17.07
N VAL A 157 37.31 20.77 18.24
CA VAL A 157 36.49 21.70 19.04
C VAL A 157 37.45 22.56 19.85
N PHE A 158 37.66 23.80 19.43
CA PHE A 158 38.38 24.79 20.23
C PHE A 158 37.46 25.24 21.38
N SER A 159 37.83 24.89 22.61
CA SER A 159 37.13 25.33 23.81
C SER A 159 37.39 26.82 24.03
N ASN A 160 36.40 27.66 23.75
CA ASN A 160 36.49 29.11 23.95
C ASN A 160 36.14 29.44 25.41
N LEU A 161 36.98 29.01 26.35
CA LEU A 161 36.79 29.29 27.79
C LEU A 161 37.23 30.72 28.09
N GLN A 162 36.26 31.63 28.24
CA GLN A 162 36.49 32.92 28.91
C GLN A 162 36.46 32.68 30.42
N ILE A 163 37.62 32.41 31.00
CA ILE A 163 37.76 32.28 32.46
C ILE A 163 37.72 33.69 33.05
N THR A 164 36.55 34.12 33.53
CA THR A 164 36.44 35.34 34.36
C THR A 164 36.67 34.94 35.81
N PHE A 165 37.87 35.22 36.33
CA PHE A 165 38.16 35.07 37.76
C PHE A 165 37.39 36.13 38.55
N LYS A 166 36.45 35.70 39.39
CA LYS A 166 35.78 36.57 40.36
C LYS A 166 36.67 36.72 41.58
N ASN A 167 37.35 37.86 41.70
CA ASN A 167 38.12 38.22 42.87
C ASN A 167 37.16 38.50 44.04
N ASN A 168 37.23 37.72 45.10
CA ASN A 168 36.43 37.93 46.31
C ASN A 168 37.33 38.59 47.36
N THR A 169 37.05 39.86 47.65
CA THR A 169 37.53 40.63 48.79
C THR A 169 37.28 39.93 50.11
#